data_AF-A0A9D1FFP0-F1
#
_entry.id   AF-A0A9D1FFP0-F1
#
_cell.length_a   1.000
_cell.length_b   1.000
_cell.length_c   1.000
_cell.angle_alpha   90.00
_cell.angle_beta   90.00
_cell.angle_gamma   90.00
#
_symmetry.space_group_name_H-M   'P 1'
#
loop_
_entity.id
_entity.type
_entity.pdbx_description
1 polymer ?
#
loop_
_entity_poly.entity_id
_entity_poly.type
_entity_poly.pdbx_seq_one_letter_code
_entity_poly.pdbx_strand_id
1 'polypeptide(L)'
;MNLADSSFLCLDIGTSGVRGIAHRVRAGRLAKSAMHAVDSFDTVFALKSVIDELEQQIGDRFDSAYITGNLGPAMFKISPKTKKWRGEHKITQSDISSMIAQITPPDGYYPIHIIPLRYETPNIQKLYTPVGYTDYGLTAIFGAIFYSSAAGHDVTSTLHAAHIQPYSMYDPHFLQNAMMHTKKSADMYIDFGAQYTTVSIWLDNGPIFFQKIPFGGTDITRDIAEKLDISFDDAERIKRSVAGLMPREMDRFTPADTAYDFSRADVNNIVLPNIVDLCERIKEACATPFKHRAPNKIIISGGGAEMDAIGDFIENVFAIPVQNAHRNASVQALSAYVWSAEAAHRRAYAARSERVKNIFARLGGIMRPRKKQSVRFIPIMPSTLCFDMKSPETYSMFRAGGISMIHVDIMDGLYVENIRGGIPELKYIRAHTGAHLHVHLMTESPDVWAADAIAAGANTIIVSTNTSGVRAALRLIRGAGRRAGVALNPESSVEILKPILRDIDEVMIMTVTPGAAGQEFNESCLHKISILAATRKKYGLKYLISVDGGINAETAQKCWDAGADLLVSGSYLARSADFPLAVQSLLRTPTSNKTK
;
A
#
# COMPACT_ATOMS: atom_id res chain seq x y z
N MET A 1 3.40 4.65 -1.01
CA MET A 1 2.53 5.74 -1.51
C MET A 1 3.33 7.04 -1.53
N ASN A 2 3.44 7.75 -2.66
CA ASN A 2 4.12 9.05 -2.67
C ASN A 2 3.26 10.10 -1.93
N LEU A 3 3.45 10.21 -0.62
CA LEU A 3 2.73 11.13 0.25
C LEU A 3 3.05 12.61 -0.01
N ALA A 4 3.72 13.00 -1.09
CA ALA A 4 4.15 14.39 -1.23
C ALA A 4 3.04 15.36 -1.64
N ASP A 5 2.08 14.93 -2.45
CA ASP A 5 0.89 15.69 -2.87
C ASP A 5 -0.33 14.75 -2.94
N SER A 6 -0.53 13.95 -1.89
CA SER A 6 -1.65 13.02 -1.75
C SER A 6 -2.35 13.19 -0.40
N SER A 7 -3.50 12.56 -0.25
CA SER A 7 -4.13 12.36 1.05
C SER A 7 -4.01 10.90 1.47
N PHE A 8 -3.96 10.63 2.77
CA PHE A 8 -3.97 9.27 3.31
C PHE A 8 -4.84 9.18 4.55
N LEU A 9 -5.41 8.00 4.74
CA LEU A 9 -6.34 7.68 5.83
C LEU A 9 -5.78 6.51 6.64
N CYS A 10 -5.82 6.66 7.95
CA CYS A 10 -5.47 5.66 8.94
C CYS A 10 -6.70 5.33 9.77
N LEU A 11 -7.04 4.04 9.89
CA LEU A 11 -8.19 3.55 10.64
C LEU A 11 -7.73 2.56 11.71
N ASP A 12 -8.22 2.75 12.93
CA ASP A 12 -8.17 1.77 14.01
C ASP A 12 -9.58 1.20 14.20
N ILE A 13 -9.72 -0.07 13.84
CA ILE A 13 -10.99 -0.78 13.77
C ILE A 13 -11.12 -1.66 15.00
N GLY A 14 -11.92 -1.21 15.97
CA GLY A 14 -12.29 -2.01 17.14
C GLY A 14 -13.70 -2.57 17.01
N THR A 15 -14.02 -3.58 17.83
CA THR A 15 -15.37 -4.15 17.92
C THR A 15 -16.37 -3.18 18.56
N SER A 16 -15.90 -2.27 19.41
CA SER A 16 -16.74 -1.32 20.16
C SER A 16 -16.65 0.12 19.64
N GLY A 17 -16.02 0.31 18.47
CA GLY A 17 -15.90 1.61 17.83
C GLY A 17 -14.72 1.71 16.88
N VAL A 18 -14.77 2.72 16.01
CA VAL A 18 -13.77 3.00 14.98
C VAL A 18 -13.17 4.38 15.22
N ARG A 19 -11.85 4.49 15.10
CA ARG A 19 -11.12 5.75 15.19
C ARG A 19 -10.37 5.98 13.88
N GLY A 20 -10.45 7.18 13.34
CA GLY A 20 -9.79 7.53 12.09
C GLY A 20 -8.96 8.79 12.21
N ILE A 21 -7.80 8.80 11.55
CA ILE A 21 -7.00 9.99 11.31
C ILE A 21 -6.76 10.09 9.82
N ALA A 22 -7.02 11.27 9.26
CA ALA A 22 -6.76 11.55 7.87
C ALA A 22 -5.84 12.76 7.71
N HIS A 23 -5.06 12.74 6.64
CA HIS A 23 -4.12 13.79 6.31
C HIS A 23 -4.20 14.15 4.84
N ARG A 24 -4.13 15.44 4.56
CA ARG A 24 -3.77 15.96 3.24
C ARG A 24 -2.34 16.46 3.27
N VAL A 25 -1.54 15.97 2.36
CA VAL A 25 -0.16 16.39 2.20
C VAL A 25 -0.05 17.27 0.97
N ARG A 26 0.67 18.39 1.10
CA ARG A 26 1.05 19.25 -0.02
C ARG A 26 2.52 19.60 0.05
N ALA A 27 3.24 19.49 -1.05
CA ALA A 27 4.67 19.74 -1.15
C ALA A 27 5.49 19.03 -0.04
N GLY A 28 5.11 17.80 0.32
CA GLY A 28 5.79 16.99 1.33
C GLY A 28 5.53 17.40 2.79
N ARG A 29 4.56 18.29 3.05
CA ARG A 29 4.15 18.73 4.40
C ARG A 29 2.67 18.45 4.64
N LEU A 30 2.32 18.09 5.88
CA LEU A 30 0.92 17.97 6.30
C LEU A 30 0.24 19.34 6.18
N ALA A 31 -0.61 19.48 5.17
CA ALA A 31 -1.35 20.71 4.90
C ALA A 31 -2.66 20.76 5.68
N LYS A 32 -3.26 19.59 5.93
CA LYS A 32 -4.46 19.45 6.76
C LYS A 32 -4.44 18.08 7.45
N SER A 33 -4.92 18.05 8.68
CA SER A 33 -5.07 16.82 9.47
C SER A 33 -6.42 16.87 10.18
N ALA A 34 -7.08 15.73 10.27
CA ALA A 34 -8.37 15.57 10.95
C ALA A 34 -8.38 14.24 11.69
N MET A 35 -9.09 14.19 12.82
CA MET A 35 -9.31 12.98 13.59
C MET A 35 -10.79 12.91 13.96
N HIS A 36 -11.38 11.74 13.79
CA HIS A 36 -12.76 11.49 14.16
C HIS A 36 -12.90 10.08 14.74
N ALA A 37 -13.84 9.88 15.64
CA ALA A 37 -14.08 8.59 16.27
C ALA A 37 -15.58 8.39 16.50
N VAL A 38 -16.03 7.17 16.28
CA VAL A 38 -17.42 6.75 16.50
C VAL A 38 -17.41 5.49 17.33
N ASP A 39 -18.05 5.54 18.50
CA ASP A 39 -18.30 4.38 19.34
C ASP A 39 -19.61 3.71 18.90
N SER A 40 -19.51 2.47 18.40
CA SER A 40 -20.65 1.67 17.92
C SER A 40 -20.21 0.21 17.80
N PHE A 41 -21.12 -0.72 18.08
CA PHE A 41 -20.94 -2.14 17.79
C PHE A 41 -21.30 -2.50 16.34
N ASP A 42 -21.99 -1.62 15.61
CA ASP A 42 -22.09 -1.68 14.16
C ASP A 42 -20.83 -1.05 13.54
N THR A 43 -19.85 -1.90 13.24
CA THR A 43 -18.56 -1.51 12.69
C THR A 43 -18.68 -0.87 11.29
N VAL A 44 -19.63 -1.32 10.46
CA VAL A 44 -19.79 -0.76 9.10
C VAL A 44 -20.36 0.65 9.18
N PHE A 45 -21.36 0.87 10.03
CA PHE A 45 -21.89 2.20 10.31
C PHE A 45 -20.80 3.13 10.88
N ALA A 46 -20.01 2.64 11.85
CA ALA A 46 -18.93 3.41 12.44
C ALA A 46 -17.86 3.80 11.42
N LEU A 47 -17.44 2.86 10.56
CA LEU A 47 -16.49 3.10 9.48
C LEU A 47 -16.99 4.18 8.53
N LYS A 48 -18.22 4.04 8.00
CA LYS A 48 -18.79 5.01 7.06
C LYS A 48 -18.86 6.40 7.69
N SER A 49 -19.35 6.50 8.92
CA SER A 49 -19.46 7.77 9.63
C SER A 49 -18.09 8.43 9.85
N VAL A 50 -17.08 7.66 10.25
CA VAL A 50 -15.70 8.17 10.40
C VAL A 50 -15.11 8.61 9.07
N ILE A 51 -15.30 7.82 8.01
CA ILE A 51 -14.76 8.13 6.67
C ILE A 51 -15.43 9.40 6.13
N ASP A 52 -16.77 9.48 6.13
CA ASP A 52 -17.52 10.61 5.59
C ASP A 52 -17.13 11.92 6.27
N GLU A 53 -17.03 11.92 7.60
CA GLU A 53 -16.62 13.09 8.38
C GLU A 53 -15.17 13.49 8.07
N LEU A 54 -14.26 12.52 7.95
CA LEU A 54 -12.86 12.79 7.61
C LEU A 54 -12.70 13.26 6.15
N GLU A 55 -13.48 12.74 5.21
CA GLU A 55 -13.50 13.20 3.82
C GLU A 55 -13.99 14.66 3.74
N GLN A 56 -15.03 15.01 4.49
CA GLN A 56 -15.53 16.38 4.59
C GLN A 56 -14.49 17.31 5.21
N GLN A 57 -13.88 16.90 6.32
CA GLN A 57 -12.88 17.71 7.02
C GLN A 57 -11.61 17.85 6.18
N ILE A 58 -11.12 16.80 5.54
CA ILE A 58 -9.91 16.89 4.70
C ILE A 58 -10.22 17.57 3.36
N GLY A 59 -11.44 17.41 2.85
CA GLY A 59 -11.91 17.87 1.55
C GLY A 59 -11.41 17.00 0.39
N ASP A 60 -11.10 15.72 0.65
CA ASP A 60 -10.63 14.73 -0.32
C ASP A 60 -11.37 13.40 -0.12
N ARG A 61 -11.32 12.52 -1.12
CA ARG A 61 -11.89 11.16 -1.00
C ARG A 61 -10.82 10.10 -0.78
N PHE A 62 -11.18 9.05 -0.04
CA PHE A 62 -10.29 7.95 0.29
C PHE A 62 -10.79 6.63 -0.29
N ASP A 63 -10.11 6.13 -1.32
CA ASP A 63 -10.39 4.81 -1.87
C ASP A 63 -9.70 3.67 -1.08
N SER A 64 -8.72 4.01 -0.23
CA SER A 64 -7.95 3.05 0.56
C SER A 64 -7.48 3.62 1.90
N ALA A 65 -7.28 2.75 2.90
CA ALA A 65 -6.78 3.13 4.22
C ALA A 65 -5.70 2.18 4.77
N TYR A 66 -4.81 2.72 5.59
CA TYR A 66 -3.93 1.96 6.46
C TYR A 66 -4.71 1.52 7.70
N ILE A 67 -4.57 0.28 8.13
CA ILE A 67 -5.44 -0.34 9.12
C ILE A 67 -4.65 -0.81 10.35
N THR A 68 -5.20 -0.59 11.53
CA THR A 68 -4.81 -1.25 12.79
C THR A 68 -6.07 -1.59 13.60
N GLY A 69 -5.91 -2.19 14.77
CA GLY A 69 -7.01 -2.50 15.70
C GLY A 69 -7.21 -4.00 15.93
N ASN A 70 -8.47 -4.43 16.03
CA ASN A 70 -8.83 -5.82 16.25
C ASN A 70 -8.75 -6.63 14.94
N LEU A 71 -7.60 -7.23 14.70
CA LEU A 71 -7.36 -8.10 13.55
C LEU A 71 -7.64 -9.60 13.85
N GLY A 72 -8.28 -9.90 15.00
CA GLY A 72 -8.62 -11.25 15.43
C GLY A 72 -7.50 -12.00 16.17
N PRO A 73 -7.57 -13.35 16.23
CA PRO A 73 -6.56 -14.19 16.88
C PRO A 73 -5.19 -14.03 16.24
N ALA A 74 -4.16 -14.08 17.08
CA ALA A 74 -2.77 -13.90 16.66
C ALA A 74 -1.82 -14.88 17.35
N MET A 75 -0.70 -15.14 16.68
CA MET A 75 0.39 -15.97 17.19
C MET A 75 1.73 -15.29 16.99
N PHE A 76 2.66 -15.56 17.90
CA PHE A 76 4.03 -15.11 17.81
C PHE A 76 5.00 -16.30 17.75
N LYS A 77 5.96 -16.26 16.84
CA LYS A 77 7.05 -17.24 16.78
C LYS A 77 8.40 -16.56 16.58
N ILE A 78 9.39 -17.04 17.31
CA ILE A 78 10.79 -16.75 17.03
C ILE A 78 11.27 -17.73 15.96
N SER A 79 11.82 -17.21 14.86
CA SER A 79 12.28 -17.97 13.71
C SER A 79 13.74 -17.65 13.40
N PRO A 80 14.70 -18.48 13.86
CA PRO A 80 16.09 -18.37 13.43
C PRO A 80 16.25 -18.93 12.01
N LYS A 81 17.00 -18.21 11.17
CA LYS A 81 17.36 -18.61 9.82
C LYS A 81 18.86 -18.49 9.65
N THR A 82 19.49 -19.46 8.99
CA THR A 82 20.93 -19.46 8.76
C THR A 82 21.23 -19.70 7.29
N LYS A 83 22.12 -18.89 6.74
CA LYS A 83 22.68 -19.03 5.39
C LYS A 83 24.19 -19.16 5.49
N LYS A 84 24.77 -20.11 4.76
CA LYS A 84 26.22 -20.34 4.67
C LYS A 84 26.66 -20.25 3.22
N TRP A 85 27.83 -19.67 2.98
CA TRP A 85 28.42 -19.53 1.65
C TRP A 85 29.70 -20.38 1.54
N ARG A 86 30.07 -20.76 0.30
CA ARG A 86 31.28 -21.56 0.03
C ARG A 86 32.57 -20.72 0.01
N GLY A 87 32.52 -19.50 0.53
CA GLY A 87 33.60 -18.52 0.60
C GLY A 87 33.09 -17.23 1.23
N GLU A 88 33.96 -16.21 1.30
CA GLU A 88 33.57 -14.89 1.77
C GLU A 88 32.49 -14.28 0.87
N HIS A 89 31.41 -13.82 1.47
CA HIS A 89 30.27 -13.23 0.78
C HIS A 89 29.91 -11.89 1.41
N LYS A 90 29.78 -10.86 0.58
CA LYS A 90 29.28 -9.56 1.02
C LYS A 90 27.77 -9.63 1.16
N ILE A 91 27.27 -9.58 2.39
CA ILE A 91 25.87 -9.71 2.73
C ILE A 91 25.06 -8.58 2.08
N THR A 92 23.99 -8.96 1.38
CA THR A 92 23.11 -8.04 0.66
C THR A 92 21.71 -8.00 1.26
N GLN A 93 20.91 -7.00 0.88
CA GLN A 93 19.48 -6.95 1.22
C GLN A 93 18.71 -8.16 0.64
N SER A 94 19.13 -8.67 -0.51
CA SER A 94 18.55 -9.87 -1.12
C SER A 94 18.77 -11.11 -0.27
N ASP A 95 19.93 -11.23 0.39
CA ASP A 95 20.19 -12.33 1.33
C ASP A 95 19.20 -12.33 2.49
N ILE A 96 18.98 -11.18 3.13
CA ILE A 96 18.00 -11.03 4.21
C ILE A 96 16.58 -11.33 3.70
N SER A 97 16.22 -10.80 2.54
CA SER A 97 14.90 -11.02 1.93
C SER A 97 14.64 -12.50 1.64
N SER A 98 15.66 -13.23 1.17
CA SER A 98 15.58 -14.69 0.96
C SER A 98 15.45 -15.49 2.26
N MET A 99 15.93 -14.96 3.39
CA MET A 99 15.76 -15.58 4.71
C MET A 99 14.37 -15.31 5.27
N ILE A 100 13.85 -14.10 5.09
CA ILE A 100 12.47 -13.73 5.43
C ILE A 100 11.47 -14.61 4.67
N ALA A 101 11.69 -14.82 3.37
CA ALA A 101 10.83 -15.66 2.52
C ALA A 101 10.73 -17.13 2.99
N GLN A 102 11.67 -17.61 3.81
CA GLN A 102 11.62 -18.96 4.39
C GLN A 102 10.76 -19.04 5.67
N ILE A 103 10.23 -17.93 6.16
CA ILE A 103 9.35 -17.90 7.33
C ILE A 103 7.93 -18.16 6.83
N THR A 104 7.46 -19.38 7.02
CA THR A 104 6.11 -19.79 6.65
C THR A 104 5.13 -19.53 7.81
N PRO A 105 3.95 -18.98 7.54
CA PRO A 105 2.90 -18.91 8.54
C PRO A 105 2.38 -20.31 8.87
N PRO A 106 1.88 -20.55 10.09
CA PRO A 106 1.13 -21.76 10.39
C PRO A 106 -0.19 -21.82 9.61
N ASP A 107 -0.76 -23.02 9.50
CA ASP A 107 -2.01 -23.25 8.78
C ASP A 107 -3.15 -22.36 9.30
N GLY A 108 -3.84 -21.68 8.39
CA GLY A 108 -4.92 -20.76 8.72
C GLY A 108 -4.47 -19.38 9.21
N TYR A 109 -3.18 -19.06 9.12
CA TYR A 109 -2.62 -17.76 9.46
C TYR A 109 -1.85 -17.12 8.30
N TYR A 110 -1.63 -15.81 8.39
CA TYR A 110 -0.76 -15.04 7.49
C TYR A 110 0.18 -14.13 8.31
N PRO A 111 1.39 -13.84 7.81
CA PRO A 111 2.31 -12.95 8.51
C PRO A 111 1.85 -11.49 8.34
N ILE A 112 1.72 -10.76 9.45
CA ILE A 112 1.57 -9.30 9.43
C ILE A 112 2.93 -8.63 9.61
N HIS A 113 3.72 -9.10 10.59
CA HIS A 113 5.04 -8.54 10.88
C HIS A 113 6.09 -9.62 10.92
N ILE A 114 7.22 -9.38 10.26
CA ILE A 114 8.44 -10.17 10.40
C ILE A 114 9.56 -9.20 10.80
N ILE A 115 9.96 -9.26 12.06
CA ILE A 115 10.82 -8.26 12.70
C ILE A 115 12.19 -8.88 12.94
N PRO A 116 13.27 -8.36 12.35
CA PRO A 116 14.62 -8.84 12.65
C PRO A 116 15.04 -8.42 14.06
N LEU A 117 15.29 -9.40 14.93
CA LEU A 117 15.64 -9.18 16.34
C LEU A 117 17.16 -9.11 16.56
N ARG A 118 17.92 -9.93 15.82
CA ARG A 118 19.38 -9.91 15.84
C ARG A 118 19.96 -10.62 14.63
N TYR A 119 21.16 -10.19 14.26
CA TYR A 119 21.99 -10.87 13.28
C TYR A 119 23.31 -11.33 13.91
N GLU A 120 23.82 -12.44 13.42
CA GLU A 120 25.08 -13.04 13.85
C GLU A 120 25.81 -13.58 12.63
N THR A 121 27.12 -13.40 12.57
CA THR A 121 27.99 -14.10 11.62
C THR A 121 28.94 -15.01 12.41
N PRO A 122 29.68 -15.93 11.75
CA PRO A 122 30.71 -16.72 12.41
C PRO A 122 31.71 -15.89 13.23
N ASN A 123 32.05 -14.68 12.75
CA ASN A 123 33.05 -13.84 13.39
C ASN A 123 32.47 -12.72 14.26
N ILE A 124 31.21 -12.32 14.05
CA ILE A 124 30.61 -11.18 14.74
C ILE A 124 29.29 -11.60 15.41
N GLN A 125 29.27 -11.51 16.73
CA GLN A 125 28.04 -11.69 17.50
C GLN A 125 27.29 -10.35 17.64
N LYS A 126 25.96 -10.37 17.48
CA LYS A 126 25.03 -9.24 17.68
C LYS A 126 25.26 -8.03 16.74
N LEU A 127 25.04 -8.26 15.44
CA LEU A 127 24.93 -7.21 14.44
C LEU A 127 23.53 -6.57 14.44
N TYR A 128 23.49 -5.25 14.32
CA TYR A 128 22.25 -4.49 14.11
C TYR A 128 21.81 -4.48 12.63
N THR A 129 22.77 -4.28 11.72
CA THR A 129 22.56 -4.42 10.27
C THR A 129 23.69 -5.26 9.69
N PRO A 130 23.38 -6.35 8.97
CA PRO A 130 24.41 -7.20 8.39
C PRO A 130 24.76 -6.77 6.95
N VAL A 131 23.95 -5.93 6.31
CA VAL A 131 24.16 -5.51 4.91
C VAL A 131 25.49 -4.77 4.79
N GLY A 132 26.33 -5.22 3.86
CA GLY A 132 27.64 -4.65 3.59
C GLY A 132 28.80 -5.31 4.34
N TYR A 133 28.52 -6.15 5.35
CA TYR A 133 29.54 -6.99 5.99
C TYR A 133 29.90 -8.16 5.09
N THR A 134 31.15 -8.61 5.17
CA THR A 134 31.65 -9.79 4.45
C THR A 134 31.94 -10.89 5.45
N ASP A 135 31.33 -12.06 5.27
CA ASP A 135 31.59 -13.24 6.11
C ASP A 135 31.21 -14.54 5.35
N TYR A 136 31.42 -15.69 5.99
CA TYR A 136 31.15 -17.04 5.46
C TYR A 136 29.73 -17.53 5.78
N GLY A 137 29.01 -16.83 6.65
CA GLY A 137 27.63 -17.15 7.00
C GLY A 137 26.91 -16.03 7.72
N LEU A 138 25.58 -16.12 7.73
CA LEU A 138 24.69 -15.22 8.43
C LEU A 138 23.58 -16.03 9.10
N THR A 139 23.45 -15.87 10.41
CA THR A 139 22.28 -16.26 11.19
C THR A 139 21.46 -15.01 11.50
N ALA A 140 20.19 -15.00 11.10
CA ALA A 140 19.24 -13.95 11.41
C ALA A 140 18.13 -14.54 12.27
N ILE A 141 17.79 -13.86 13.36
CA ILE A 141 16.69 -14.27 14.23
C ILE A 141 15.56 -13.28 14.04
N PHE A 142 14.40 -13.80 13.64
CA PHE A 142 13.20 -13.02 13.40
C PHE A 142 12.14 -13.30 14.47
N GLY A 143 11.42 -12.26 14.89
CA GLY A 143 10.15 -12.38 15.59
C GLY A 143 9.03 -12.18 14.57
N ALA A 144 8.17 -13.17 14.41
CA ALA A 144 7.07 -13.13 13.45
C ALA A 144 5.73 -13.12 14.17
N ILE A 145 4.89 -12.11 13.86
CA ILE A 145 3.52 -11.98 14.34
C ILE A 145 2.59 -12.38 13.18
N PHE A 146 1.79 -13.41 13.44
CA PHE A 146 0.84 -13.97 12.50
C PHE A 146 -0.59 -13.72 12.98
N TYR A 147 -1.50 -13.49 12.06
CA TYR A 147 -2.92 -13.32 12.34
C TYR A 147 -3.76 -14.34 11.57
N SER A 148 -4.93 -14.68 12.12
CA SER A 148 -5.84 -15.64 11.49
C SER A 148 -6.31 -15.12 10.13
N SER A 149 -6.17 -15.94 9.09
CA SER A 149 -6.63 -15.61 7.74
C SER A 149 -8.13 -15.37 7.68
N ALA A 150 -8.92 -16.09 8.48
CA ALA A 150 -10.37 -15.87 8.57
C ALA A 150 -10.70 -14.47 9.08
N ALA A 151 -10.08 -14.06 10.20
CA ALA A 151 -10.29 -12.71 10.75
C ALA A 151 -9.79 -11.61 9.80
N GLY A 152 -8.69 -11.85 9.07
CA GLY A 152 -8.23 -10.93 8.03
C GLY A 152 -9.25 -10.74 6.89
N HIS A 153 -9.93 -11.81 6.47
CA HIS A 153 -11.03 -11.72 5.50
C HIS A 153 -12.23 -10.97 6.06
N ASP A 154 -12.59 -11.16 7.33
CA ASP A 154 -13.71 -10.46 7.96
C ASP A 154 -13.47 -8.94 8.02
N VAL A 155 -12.26 -8.52 8.43
CA VAL A 155 -11.85 -7.10 8.42
C VAL A 155 -11.91 -6.53 7.00
N THR A 156 -11.37 -7.26 6.02
CA THR A 156 -11.38 -6.83 4.61
C THR A 156 -12.81 -6.70 4.06
N SER A 157 -13.68 -7.65 4.38
CA SER A 157 -15.09 -7.64 3.96
C SER A 157 -15.84 -6.46 4.58
N THR A 158 -15.56 -6.16 5.86
CA THR A 158 -16.14 -5.01 6.57
C THR A 158 -15.70 -3.69 5.92
N LEU A 159 -14.42 -3.56 5.55
CA LEU A 159 -13.89 -2.41 4.82
C LEU A 159 -14.53 -2.27 3.43
N HIS A 160 -14.70 -3.36 2.70
CA HIS A 160 -15.38 -3.35 1.39
C HIS A 160 -16.83 -2.92 1.51
N ALA A 161 -17.55 -3.34 2.55
CA ALA A 161 -18.91 -2.88 2.84
C ALA A 161 -18.99 -1.37 3.16
N ALA A 162 -17.89 -0.79 3.64
CA ALA A 162 -17.68 0.65 3.81
C ALA A 162 -17.07 1.34 2.58
N HIS A 163 -16.97 0.65 1.43
CA HIS A 163 -16.41 1.15 0.17
C HIS A 163 -14.94 1.60 0.23
N ILE A 164 -14.14 1.01 1.12
CA ILE A 164 -12.72 1.32 1.24
C ILE A 164 -11.85 0.06 1.12
N GLN A 165 -10.69 0.18 0.48
CA GLN A 165 -9.73 -0.91 0.33
C GLN A 165 -8.66 -0.88 1.44
N PRO A 166 -8.28 -2.01 2.04
CA PRO A 166 -7.12 -2.04 2.92
C PRO A 166 -5.83 -1.83 2.09
N TYR A 167 -5.04 -0.82 2.44
CA TYR A 167 -3.71 -0.61 1.83
C TYR A 167 -2.67 -1.51 2.50
N SER A 168 -2.64 -1.52 3.83
CA SER A 168 -1.75 -2.36 4.66
C SER A 168 -2.31 -2.43 6.08
N MET A 169 -2.04 -3.54 6.78
CA MET A 169 -2.49 -3.77 8.16
C MET A 169 -1.30 -3.85 9.12
N TYR A 170 -1.46 -3.29 10.31
CA TYR A 170 -0.41 -3.24 11.32
C TYR A 170 -0.95 -3.62 12.69
N ASP A 171 -0.25 -4.53 13.36
CA ASP A 171 -0.48 -4.81 14.78
C ASP A 171 -0.35 -3.55 15.69
N PRO A 172 -1.30 -3.31 16.61
CA PRO A 172 -1.27 -2.15 17.50
C PRO A 172 -0.02 -2.05 18.38
N HIS A 173 0.43 -3.16 18.98
CA HIS A 173 1.59 -3.14 19.89
C HIS A 173 2.89 -2.89 19.13
N PHE A 174 3.01 -3.39 17.89
CA PHE A 174 4.12 -3.01 17.01
C PHE A 174 4.20 -1.50 16.78
N LEU A 175 3.06 -0.86 16.49
CA LEU A 175 2.99 0.59 16.25
C LEU A 175 3.28 1.39 17.51
N GLN A 176 2.65 1.02 18.63
CA GLN A 176 2.86 1.66 19.93
C GLN A 176 4.33 1.58 20.34
N ASN A 177 4.96 0.41 20.17
CA ASN A 177 6.38 0.23 20.42
C ASN A 177 7.24 1.11 19.50
N ALA A 178 6.94 1.16 18.21
CA ALA A 178 7.69 1.99 17.26
C ALA A 178 7.69 3.49 17.61
N MET A 179 6.72 3.95 18.41
CA MET A 179 6.57 5.36 18.79
C MET A 179 6.98 5.67 20.23
N MET A 180 6.72 4.76 21.17
CA MET A 180 6.83 5.01 22.61
C MET A 180 8.05 4.35 23.27
N HIS A 181 8.72 3.42 22.57
CA HIS A 181 9.80 2.63 23.15
C HIS A 181 11.00 3.51 23.54
N THR A 182 11.43 3.38 24.80
CA THR A 182 12.63 4.05 25.31
C THR A 182 13.83 3.13 25.11
N LYS A 183 14.91 3.63 24.48
CA LYS A 183 16.13 2.81 24.29
C LYS A 183 16.66 2.26 25.63
N LYS A 184 17.10 1.01 25.60
CA LYS A 184 17.65 0.20 26.70
C LYS A 184 16.64 -0.21 27.78
N SER A 185 15.32 -0.06 27.56
CA SER A 185 14.30 -0.63 28.45
C SER A 185 13.69 -1.90 27.87
N ALA A 186 13.13 -2.72 28.77
CA ALA A 186 12.15 -3.72 28.37
C ALA A 186 10.79 -3.15 28.75
N ASP A 187 9.91 -2.96 27.78
CA ASP A 187 8.58 -2.37 28.02
C ASP A 187 7.52 -3.44 27.77
N MET A 188 6.54 -3.52 28.67
CA MET A 188 5.37 -4.38 28.51
C MET A 188 4.20 -3.54 28.03
N TYR A 189 3.44 -4.08 27.09
CA TYR A 189 2.24 -3.47 26.54
C TYR A 189 1.05 -4.38 26.82
N ILE A 190 -0.03 -3.81 27.32
CA ILE A 190 -1.31 -4.48 27.56
C ILE A 190 -2.41 -3.67 26.86
N ASP A 191 -3.08 -4.26 25.88
CA ASP A 191 -4.27 -3.66 25.25
C ASP A 191 -5.51 -4.38 25.74
N PHE A 192 -6.34 -3.69 26.50
CA PHE A 192 -7.64 -4.16 27.00
C PHE A 192 -8.71 -3.93 25.94
N GLY A 193 -8.72 -4.81 24.93
CA GLY A 193 -9.66 -4.80 23.85
C GLY A 193 -11.05 -5.32 24.24
N ALA A 194 -11.99 -5.22 23.30
CA ALA A 194 -13.35 -5.70 23.48
C ALA A 194 -13.42 -7.23 23.58
N GLN A 195 -12.86 -7.96 22.60
CA GLN A 195 -12.89 -9.42 22.54
C GLN A 195 -11.62 -10.09 23.08
N TYR A 196 -10.49 -9.37 23.06
CA TYR A 196 -9.19 -9.91 23.42
C TYR A 196 -8.44 -8.90 24.26
N THR A 197 -7.65 -9.42 25.20
CA THR A 197 -6.59 -8.65 25.85
C THR A 197 -5.27 -9.05 25.24
N THR A 198 -4.58 -8.12 24.61
CA THR A 198 -3.27 -8.38 23.99
C THR A 198 -2.18 -8.03 24.97
N VAL A 199 -1.16 -8.89 25.08
CA VAL A 199 0.00 -8.66 25.95
C VAL A 199 1.27 -8.91 25.17
N SER A 200 2.26 -8.05 25.32
CA SER A 200 3.57 -8.24 24.69
C SER A 200 4.69 -7.57 25.48
N ILE A 201 5.90 -8.08 25.32
CA ILE A 201 7.12 -7.50 25.92
C ILE A 201 8.12 -7.22 24.81
N TRP A 202 8.64 -6.01 24.79
CA TRP A 202 9.51 -5.50 23.75
C TRP A 202 10.85 -5.04 24.30
N LEU A 203 11.88 -5.23 23.49
CA LEU A 203 13.22 -4.69 23.67
C LEU A 203 13.53 -3.71 22.53
N ASP A 204 14.68 -3.03 22.61
CA ASP A 204 15.24 -2.17 21.56
C ASP A 204 15.18 -2.79 20.15
N ASN A 205 15.33 -4.11 20.07
CA ASN A 205 15.45 -4.82 18.81
C ASN A 205 14.13 -5.47 18.34
N GLY A 206 13.06 -5.41 19.13
CA GLY A 206 11.77 -6.01 18.80
C GLY A 206 11.15 -6.87 19.92
N PRO A 207 10.08 -7.60 19.61
CA PRO A 207 9.31 -8.34 20.60
C PRO A 207 10.05 -9.61 21.03
N ILE A 208 10.00 -9.91 22.33
CA ILE A 208 10.43 -11.19 22.89
C ILE A 208 9.26 -12.05 23.35
N PHE A 209 8.09 -11.43 23.49
CA PHE A 209 6.85 -12.09 23.86
C PHE A 209 5.67 -11.34 23.25
N PHE A 210 4.67 -12.08 22.79
CA PHE A 210 3.40 -11.54 22.32
C PHE A 210 2.33 -12.63 22.42
N GLN A 211 1.19 -12.30 22.99
CA GLN A 211 0.05 -13.22 23.15
C GLN A 211 -1.26 -12.43 23.16
N LYS A 212 -2.30 -13.01 22.53
CA LYS A 212 -3.69 -12.57 22.68
C LYS A 212 -4.43 -13.51 23.61
N ILE A 213 -4.95 -12.98 24.71
CA ILE A 213 -5.80 -13.69 25.66
C ILE A 213 -7.26 -13.49 25.18
N PRO A 214 -8.03 -14.58 24.97
CA PRO A 214 -9.43 -14.52 24.54
C PRO A 214 -10.36 -14.13 25.68
N PHE A 215 -10.12 -12.95 26.24
CA PHE A 215 -10.91 -12.34 27.31
C PHE A 215 -10.77 -10.82 27.20
N GLY A 216 -11.88 -10.09 27.17
CA GLY A 216 -11.88 -8.64 27.03
C GLY A 216 -13.11 -7.97 27.61
N GLY A 217 -13.30 -6.71 27.26
CA GLY A 217 -14.38 -5.89 27.78
C GLY A 217 -15.79 -6.43 27.50
N THR A 218 -16.01 -7.21 26.44
CA THR A 218 -17.33 -7.79 26.12
C THR A 218 -17.72 -8.93 27.04
N ASP A 219 -16.73 -9.65 27.59
CA ASP A 219 -16.99 -10.71 28.57
C ASP A 219 -17.50 -10.09 29.88
N ILE A 220 -16.86 -9.00 30.32
CA ILE A 220 -17.30 -8.21 31.47
C ILE A 220 -18.72 -7.66 31.26
N THR A 221 -19.02 -7.13 30.06
CA THR A 221 -20.37 -6.64 29.74
C THR A 221 -21.42 -7.73 29.81
N ARG A 222 -21.10 -8.92 29.30
CA ARG A 222 -22.01 -10.08 29.34
C ARG A 222 -22.28 -10.51 30.78
N ASP A 223 -21.24 -10.55 31.60
CA ASP A 223 -21.34 -10.85 33.03
C ASP A 223 -22.25 -9.86 33.78
N ILE A 224 -22.15 -8.57 33.45
CA ILE A 224 -23.03 -7.53 34.01
C ILE A 224 -24.47 -7.75 33.55
N ALA A 225 -24.68 -7.97 32.25
CA ALA A 225 -26.00 -8.19 31.66
C ALA A 225 -26.71 -9.39 32.30
N GLU A 226 -26.00 -10.51 32.44
CA GLU A 226 -26.54 -11.75 33.02
C GLU A 226 -26.83 -11.61 34.52
N LYS A 227 -25.91 -11.03 35.30
CA LYS A 227 -26.05 -10.96 36.77
C LYS A 227 -27.03 -9.89 37.23
N LEU A 228 -27.20 -8.81 36.45
CA LEU A 228 -28.17 -7.74 36.75
C LEU A 228 -29.50 -7.92 35.99
N ASP A 229 -29.62 -8.93 35.14
CA ASP A 229 -30.81 -9.21 34.31
C ASP A 229 -31.23 -8.00 33.45
N ILE A 230 -30.27 -7.46 32.70
CA ILE A 230 -30.45 -6.29 31.82
C ILE A 230 -29.95 -6.57 30.41
N SER A 231 -30.31 -5.69 29.46
CA SER A 231 -29.82 -5.81 28.09
C SER A 231 -28.30 -5.60 27.99
N PHE A 232 -27.66 -6.19 26.97
CA PHE A 232 -26.23 -6.00 26.72
C PHE A 232 -25.86 -4.53 26.50
N ASP A 233 -26.71 -3.78 25.78
CA ASP A 233 -26.48 -2.36 25.50
C ASP A 233 -26.57 -1.51 26.76
N ASP A 234 -27.54 -1.81 27.65
CA ASP A 234 -27.64 -1.16 28.95
C ASP A 234 -26.43 -1.51 29.82
N ALA A 235 -26.01 -2.78 29.84
CA ALA A 235 -24.84 -3.24 30.58
C ALA A 235 -23.55 -2.54 30.11
N GLU A 236 -23.36 -2.36 28.79
CA GLU A 236 -22.20 -1.63 28.26
C GLU A 236 -22.23 -0.16 28.68
N ARG A 237 -23.41 0.48 28.59
CA ARG A 237 -23.59 1.87 29.01
C ARG A 237 -23.26 2.03 30.50
N ILE A 238 -23.80 1.16 31.34
CA ILE A 238 -23.54 1.13 32.79
C ILE A 238 -22.05 0.91 33.05
N LYS A 239 -21.43 -0.11 32.45
CA LYS A 239 -19.99 -0.39 32.61
C LYS A 239 -19.14 0.84 32.31
N ARG A 240 -19.42 1.57 31.22
CA ARG A 240 -18.69 2.79 30.84
C ARG A 240 -18.93 3.95 31.79
N SER A 241 -20.13 4.08 32.34
CA SER A 241 -20.50 5.22 33.18
C SER A 241 -20.11 5.07 34.65
N VAL A 242 -20.15 3.84 35.19
CA VAL A 242 -20.04 3.64 36.64
C VAL A 242 -19.01 2.62 37.09
N ALA A 243 -18.51 1.72 36.23
CA ALA A 243 -17.55 0.71 36.67
C ALA A 243 -16.22 1.34 37.08
N GLY A 244 -15.68 0.90 38.21
CA GLY A 244 -14.39 1.34 38.70
C GLY A 244 -13.77 0.34 39.66
N LEU A 245 -12.45 0.38 39.81
CA LEU A 245 -11.71 -0.60 40.60
C LEU A 245 -11.28 -0.10 41.98
N MET A 246 -11.62 1.15 42.32
CA MET A 246 -11.44 1.69 43.67
C MET A 246 -12.78 1.82 44.39
N PRO A 247 -12.85 1.48 45.69
CA PRO A 247 -14.01 1.80 46.52
C PRO A 247 -14.23 3.32 46.55
N ARG A 248 -15.40 3.78 46.12
CA ARG A 248 -15.87 5.17 46.32
C ARG A 248 -17.06 5.16 47.29
N GLU A 249 -17.37 6.29 47.91
CA GLU A 249 -18.57 6.45 48.75
C GLU A 249 -19.84 6.01 47.99
N MET A 250 -20.85 5.53 48.73
CA MET A 250 -22.05 4.91 48.17
C MET A 250 -22.89 5.89 47.35
N ASP A 251 -22.66 5.92 46.04
CA ASP A 251 -23.59 6.52 45.08
C ASP A 251 -24.64 5.45 44.70
N ARG A 252 -25.87 5.59 45.21
CA ARG A 252 -27.02 4.93 44.56
C ARG A 252 -27.21 5.61 43.21
N PHE A 253 -26.91 4.87 42.14
CA PHE A 253 -27.03 5.40 40.80
C PHE A 253 -28.35 4.95 40.23
N THR A 254 -29.25 5.90 39.96
CA THR A 254 -30.35 5.69 39.01
C THR A 254 -29.86 6.31 37.71
N PRO A 255 -29.37 5.53 36.72
CA PRO A 255 -29.10 6.10 35.41
C PRO A 255 -30.36 6.82 34.94
N ALA A 256 -30.23 8.05 34.44
CA ALA A 256 -31.35 8.96 34.15
C ALA A 256 -32.41 8.37 33.19
N ASP A 257 -32.12 7.25 32.53
CA ASP A 257 -32.96 6.59 31.52
C ASP A 257 -33.20 5.08 31.77
N THR A 258 -32.95 4.53 32.98
CA THR A 258 -33.23 3.11 33.24
C THR A 258 -34.15 2.85 34.42
N ALA A 259 -35.11 1.95 34.24
CA ALA A 259 -36.03 1.45 35.28
C ALA A 259 -35.37 0.52 36.32
N TYR A 260 -34.03 0.51 36.42
CA TYR A 260 -33.26 -0.44 37.21
C TYR A 260 -32.74 0.20 38.52
N ASP A 261 -32.73 -0.58 39.61
CA ASP A 261 -32.22 -0.18 40.92
C ASP A 261 -31.00 -1.05 41.29
N PHE A 262 -29.80 -0.54 41.04
CA PHE A 262 -28.54 -1.15 41.48
C PHE A 262 -27.53 -0.06 41.86
N SER A 263 -26.60 -0.37 42.75
CA SER A 263 -25.54 0.53 43.18
C SER A 263 -24.26 0.35 42.35
N ARG A 264 -23.33 1.32 42.44
CA ARG A 264 -21.97 1.14 41.90
C ARG A 264 -21.28 -0.10 42.50
N ALA A 265 -21.56 -0.43 43.77
CA ALA A 265 -21.00 -1.59 44.43
C ALA A 265 -21.47 -2.91 43.78
N ASP A 266 -22.73 -2.99 43.36
CA ASP A 266 -23.27 -4.18 42.69
C ASP A 266 -22.57 -4.43 41.35
N VAL A 267 -22.33 -3.37 40.56
CA VAL A 267 -21.56 -3.45 39.32
C VAL A 267 -20.11 -3.84 39.60
N ASN A 268 -19.47 -3.22 40.59
CA ASN A 268 -18.07 -3.49 40.92
C ASN A 268 -17.84 -4.91 41.45
N ASN A 269 -18.82 -5.48 42.18
CA ASN A 269 -18.79 -6.88 42.62
C ASN A 269 -18.76 -7.88 41.44
N ILE A 270 -19.21 -7.45 40.25
CA ILE A 270 -19.16 -8.22 39.01
C ILE A 270 -17.84 -7.95 38.26
N VAL A 271 -17.44 -6.68 38.17
CA VAL A 271 -16.26 -6.26 37.38
C VAL A 271 -14.94 -6.69 38.02
N LEU A 272 -14.80 -6.53 39.34
CA LEU A 272 -13.52 -6.75 40.02
C LEU A 272 -13.02 -8.21 39.89
N PRO A 273 -13.83 -9.27 40.11
CA PRO A 273 -13.37 -10.64 39.91
C PRO A 273 -12.90 -10.93 38.47
N ASN A 274 -13.58 -10.34 37.47
CA ASN A 274 -13.20 -10.48 36.07
C ASN A 274 -11.83 -9.84 35.78
N ILE A 275 -11.55 -8.67 36.36
CA ILE A 275 -10.24 -8.01 36.21
C ILE A 275 -9.15 -8.80 36.95
N VAL A 276 -9.44 -9.36 38.13
CA VAL A 276 -8.51 -10.24 38.86
C VAL A 276 -8.15 -11.46 38.02
N ASP A 277 -9.15 -12.19 37.49
CA ASP A 277 -8.94 -13.37 36.63
C ASP A 277 -8.11 -13.01 35.38
N LEU A 278 -8.41 -11.87 34.74
CA LEU A 278 -7.63 -11.39 33.61
C LEU A 278 -6.17 -11.14 34.00
N CYS A 279 -5.92 -10.48 35.12
CA CYS A 279 -4.55 -10.26 35.60
C CYS A 279 -3.80 -11.55 35.91
N GLU A 280 -4.47 -12.57 36.47
CA GLU A 280 -3.88 -13.89 36.72
C GLU A 280 -3.48 -14.56 35.40
N ARG A 281 -4.35 -14.56 34.40
CA ARG A 281 -4.03 -15.06 33.04
C ARG A 281 -2.83 -14.33 32.43
N ILE A 282 -2.74 -13.01 32.61
CA ILE A 282 -1.60 -12.21 32.13
C ILE A 282 -0.31 -12.62 32.86
N LYS A 283 -0.36 -12.81 34.18
CA LYS A 283 0.80 -13.27 34.98
C LYS A 283 1.29 -14.64 34.52
N GLU A 284 0.37 -15.59 34.33
CA GLU A 284 0.69 -16.92 33.84
C GLU A 284 1.34 -16.88 32.45
N ALA A 285 0.75 -16.10 31.54
CA ALA A 285 1.27 -15.90 30.18
C ALA A 285 2.69 -15.30 30.19
N CYS A 286 2.97 -14.38 31.11
CA CYS A 286 4.24 -13.67 31.19
C CYS A 286 5.30 -14.33 32.10
N ALA A 287 4.97 -15.44 32.76
CA ALA A 287 5.83 -16.05 33.78
C ALA A 287 7.22 -16.43 33.27
N THR A 288 7.32 -16.98 32.05
CA THR A 288 8.61 -17.35 31.43
C THR A 288 9.37 -16.13 30.93
N PRO A 289 8.77 -15.23 30.11
CA PRO A 289 9.44 -13.99 29.69
C PRO A 289 9.99 -13.15 30.84
N PHE A 290 9.26 -13.00 31.95
CA PHE A 290 9.67 -12.19 33.09
C PHE A 290 10.96 -12.69 33.75
N LYS A 291 11.17 -14.03 33.79
CA LYS A 291 12.41 -14.62 34.31
C LYS A 291 13.63 -14.24 33.47
N HIS A 292 13.45 -14.05 32.17
CA HIS A 292 14.54 -13.68 31.26
C HIS A 292 14.73 -12.17 31.18
N ARG A 293 13.63 -11.41 31.21
CA ARG A 293 13.64 -9.96 31.13
C ARG A 293 12.38 -9.36 31.78
N ALA A 294 12.54 -8.89 33.01
CA ALA A 294 11.49 -8.12 33.67
C ALA A 294 11.28 -6.76 32.96
N PRO A 295 10.02 -6.36 32.70
CA PRO A 295 9.72 -5.03 32.17
C PRO A 295 10.03 -3.93 33.18
N ASN A 296 10.47 -2.76 32.70
CA ASN A 296 10.70 -1.57 33.50
C ASN A 296 9.41 -0.77 33.74
N LYS A 297 8.48 -0.86 32.79
CA LYS A 297 7.15 -0.22 32.84
C LYS A 297 6.13 -1.05 32.07
N ILE A 298 4.87 -0.87 32.43
CA ILE A 298 3.71 -1.40 31.72
C ILE A 298 3.00 -0.22 31.06
N ILE A 299 2.69 -0.35 29.77
CA ILE A 299 1.89 0.60 29.02
C ILE A 299 0.53 -0.07 28.78
N ILE A 300 -0.52 0.51 29.33
CA ILE A 300 -1.89 0.01 29.13
C ILE A 300 -2.60 0.82 28.05
N SER A 301 -3.42 0.17 27.23
CA SER A 301 -4.18 0.77 26.14
C SER A 301 -5.50 0.02 25.90
N GLY A 302 -6.26 0.41 24.88
CA GLY A 302 -7.57 -0.18 24.57
C GLY A 302 -8.71 0.42 25.41
N GLY A 303 -9.96 0.15 25.01
CA GLY A 303 -11.13 0.74 25.66
C GLY A 303 -11.29 0.36 27.14
N GLY A 304 -10.82 -0.83 27.53
CA GLY A 304 -10.83 -1.23 28.94
C GLY A 304 -9.85 -0.46 29.83
N ALA A 305 -8.82 0.18 29.26
CA ALA A 305 -7.87 1.02 30.00
C ALA A 305 -8.49 2.36 30.48
N GLU A 306 -9.72 2.68 30.05
CA GLU A 306 -10.48 3.85 30.51
C GLU A 306 -11.23 3.59 31.83
N MET A 307 -11.30 2.34 32.28
CA MET A 307 -11.96 1.99 33.52
C MET A 307 -11.26 2.69 34.70
N ASP A 308 -12.07 3.30 35.58
CA ASP A 308 -11.55 4.08 36.70
C ASP A 308 -10.61 3.22 37.58
N ALA A 309 -9.42 3.76 37.85
CA ALA A 309 -8.35 3.14 38.63
C ALA A 309 -7.77 1.80 38.12
N ILE A 310 -7.99 1.42 36.85
CA ILE A 310 -7.34 0.24 36.26
C ILE A 310 -5.81 0.33 36.27
N GLY A 311 -5.25 1.53 36.03
CA GLY A 311 -3.81 1.75 36.05
C GLY A 311 -3.20 1.41 37.41
N ASP A 312 -3.76 1.98 38.48
CA ASP A 312 -3.31 1.74 39.86
C ASP A 312 -3.49 0.27 40.25
N PHE A 313 -4.59 -0.35 39.83
CA PHE A 313 -4.83 -1.78 40.07
C PHE A 313 -3.74 -2.65 39.43
N ILE A 314 -3.44 -2.41 38.14
CA ILE A 314 -2.38 -3.14 37.42
C ILE A 314 -1.01 -2.87 38.05
N GLU A 315 -0.71 -1.64 38.44
CA GLU A 315 0.56 -1.30 39.08
C GLU A 315 0.75 -2.08 40.38
N ASN A 316 -0.29 -2.15 41.22
CA ASN A 316 -0.27 -2.93 42.46
C ASN A 316 -0.14 -4.43 42.21
N VAL A 317 -0.84 -4.96 41.21
CA VAL A 317 -0.83 -6.40 40.89
C VAL A 317 0.52 -6.87 40.36
N PHE A 318 1.19 -6.06 39.53
CA PHE A 318 2.46 -6.42 38.89
C PHE A 318 3.69 -5.87 39.60
N ALA A 319 3.53 -4.89 40.50
CA ALA A 319 4.61 -4.12 41.12
C ALA A 319 5.57 -3.50 40.08
N ILE A 320 5.02 -3.05 38.95
CA ILE A 320 5.74 -2.41 37.85
C ILE A 320 5.01 -1.10 37.52
N PRO A 321 5.72 0.03 37.37
CA PRO A 321 5.09 1.31 37.04
C PRO A 321 4.20 1.24 35.81
N VAL A 322 2.97 1.77 35.91
CA VAL A 322 1.99 1.76 34.82
C VAL A 322 1.86 3.14 34.19
N GLN A 323 1.83 3.16 32.87
CA GLN A 323 1.52 4.34 32.06
C GLN A 323 0.28 4.07 31.22
N ASN A 324 -0.74 4.92 31.32
CA ASN A 324 -1.92 4.81 30.46
C ASN A 324 -1.66 5.49 29.10
N ALA A 325 -1.83 4.75 28.02
CA ALA A 325 -1.80 5.28 26.67
C ALA A 325 -3.12 5.97 26.35
N HIS A 326 -3.07 7.04 25.57
CA HIS A 326 -4.28 7.73 25.14
C HIS A 326 -5.21 6.79 24.35
N ARG A 327 -6.54 6.98 24.45
CA ARG A 327 -7.55 6.18 23.73
C ARG A 327 -7.32 6.06 22.22
N ASN A 328 -6.68 7.07 21.63
CA ASN A 328 -6.36 7.14 20.19
C ASN A 328 -4.90 6.76 19.88
N ALA A 329 -4.17 6.18 20.84
CA ALA A 329 -2.73 5.91 20.71
C ALA A 329 -2.41 5.03 19.50
N SER A 330 -3.21 3.99 19.24
CA SER A 330 -2.98 3.08 18.11
C SER A 330 -3.15 3.77 16.75
N VAL A 331 -4.24 4.52 16.53
CA VAL A 331 -4.44 5.27 15.27
C VAL A 331 -3.42 6.41 15.11
N GLN A 332 -3.02 7.06 16.20
CA GLN A 332 -1.97 8.08 16.19
C GLN A 332 -0.60 7.49 15.86
N ALA A 333 -0.27 6.34 16.45
CA ALA A 333 0.96 5.61 16.17
C ALA A 333 0.99 5.11 14.73
N LEU A 334 -0.15 4.63 14.20
CA LEU A 334 -0.29 4.28 12.78
C LEU A 334 -0.01 5.47 11.87
N SER A 335 -0.69 6.60 12.11
CA SER A 335 -0.49 7.83 11.35
C SER A 335 0.97 8.28 11.37
N ALA A 336 1.60 8.33 12.56
CA ALA A 336 2.99 8.72 12.73
C ALA A 336 3.96 7.73 12.06
N TYR A 337 3.65 6.43 12.08
CA TYR A 337 4.45 5.38 11.46
C TYR A 337 4.42 5.50 9.94
N VAL A 338 3.23 5.60 9.35
CA VAL A 338 3.03 5.81 7.91
C VAL A 338 3.73 7.09 7.47
N TRP A 339 3.57 8.18 8.23
CA TRP A 339 4.28 9.42 7.97
C TRP A 339 5.80 9.20 8.04
N SER A 340 6.33 8.48 9.02
CA SER A 340 7.78 8.28 9.15
C SER A 340 8.36 7.35 8.08
N ALA A 341 7.67 6.27 7.73
CA ALA A 341 8.09 5.29 6.72
C ALA A 341 8.28 5.95 5.34
N GLU A 342 7.43 6.91 5.00
CA GLU A 342 7.49 7.63 3.73
C GLU A 342 8.46 8.84 3.76
N ALA A 343 9.21 9.07 4.86
CA ALA A 343 10.05 10.25 5.01
C ALA A 343 11.20 10.32 3.99
N ALA A 344 11.79 9.18 3.64
CA ALA A 344 12.83 9.11 2.60
C ALA A 344 12.27 9.51 1.22
N HIS A 345 11.10 8.99 0.85
CA HIS A 345 10.41 9.35 -0.39
C HIS A 345 10.01 10.82 -0.41
N ARG A 346 9.47 11.35 0.70
CA ARG A 346 9.11 12.78 0.80
C ARG A 346 10.33 13.71 0.70
N ARG A 347 11.47 13.37 1.33
CA ARG A 347 12.72 14.15 1.21
C ARG A 347 13.24 14.12 -0.22
N ALA A 348 13.21 12.95 -0.88
CA ALA A 348 13.59 12.83 -2.27
C ALA A 348 12.67 13.65 -3.19
N TYR A 349 11.35 13.64 -2.95
CA TYR A 349 10.39 14.46 -3.69
C TYR A 349 10.62 15.95 -3.47
N ALA A 350 10.78 16.41 -2.22
CA ALA A 350 11.02 17.83 -1.94
C ALA A 350 12.27 18.34 -2.65
N ALA A 351 13.38 17.58 -2.55
CA ALA A 351 14.62 17.90 -3.27
C ALA A 351 14.44 17.92 -4.80
N ARG A 352 13.61 17.03 -5.35
CA ARG A 352 13.29 16.99 -6.79
C ARG A 352 12.35 18.12 -7.21
N SER A 353 11.34 18.46 -6.41
CA SER A 353 10.40 19.56 -6.66
C SER A 353 11.10 20.91 -6.65
N GLU A 354 12.03 21.12 -5.72
CA GLU A 354 12.94 22.28 -5.70
C GLU A 354 13.77 22.35 -6.98
N ARG A 355 14.35 21.21 -7.39
CA ARG A 355 15.14 21.09 -8.62
C ARG A 355 14.31 21.36 -9.87
N VAL A 356 13.07 20.86 -9.92
CA VAL A 356 12.12 21.06 -11.01
C VAL A 356 11.70 22.53 -11.09
N LYS A 357 11.34 23.17 -9.96
CA LYS A 357 11.06 24.61 -9.91
C LYS A 357 12.25 25.43 -10.42
N ASN A 358 13.47 25.07 -10.01
CA ASN A 358 14.70 25.72 -10.47
C ASN A 358 14.98 25.49 -11.97
N ILE A 359 14.64 24.31 -12.49
CA ILE A 359 14.76 23.99 -13.92
C ILE A 359 13.70 24.74 -14.74
N PHE A 360 12.44 24.79 -14.30
CA PHE A 360 11.37 25.54 -14.97
C PHE A 360 11.60 27.06 -14.90
N ALA A 361 12.14 27.58 -13.80
CA ALA A 361 12.59 28.98 -13.71
C ALA A 361 13.72 29.29 -14.71
N ARG A 362 14.64 28.34 -14.95
CA ARG A 362 15.69 28.46 -15.98
C ARG A 362 15.14 28.29 -17.42
N LEU A 363 14.16 27.42 -17.62
CA LEU A 363 13.53 27.17 -18.93
C LEU A 363 12.55 28.27 -19.34
N GLY A 364 11.96 28.99 -18.37
CA GLY A 364 11.11 30.16 -18.63
C GLY A 364 11.82 31.29 -19.39
N GLY A 365 13.16 31.29 -19.42
CA GLY A 365 13.98 32.19 -20.23
C GLY A 365 14.37 31.66 -21.62
N ILE A 366 14.11 30.38 -21.94
CA ILE A 366 14.57 29.73 -23.18
C ILE A 366 13.49 28.78 -23.72
N MET A 367 12.41 29.34 -24.28
CA MET A 367 11.57 28.61 -25.23
C MET A 367 11.28 29.50 -26.44
N ARG A 368 12.03 29.27 -27.53
CA ARG A 368 11.60 29.65 -28.87
C ARG A 368 10.72 28.54 -29.45
N PRO A 369 9.58 28.86 -30.08
CA PRO A 369 8.75 27.84 -30.71
C PRO A 369 9.53 27.24 -31.90
N ARG A 370 9.70 25.91 -31.88
CA ARG A 370 10.34 25.18 -32.99
C ARG A 370 9.32 25.00 -34.13
N LYS A 371 9.72 25.32 -35.36
CA LYS A 371 8.88 25.19 -36.57
C LYS A 371 8.35 23.76 -36.71
N LYS A 372 7.03 23.63 -36.91
CA LYS A 372 6.35 22.37 -37.28
C LYS A 372 6.90 21.89 -38.62
N GLN A 373 7.63 20.78 -38.62
CA GLN A 373 7.80 19.96 -39.83
C GLN A 373 6.58 19.07 -39.98
N SER A 374 5.89 19.18 -41.12
CA SER A 374 4.79 18.28 -41.49
C SER A 374 5.38 16.95 -41.94
N VAL A 375 5.55 16.02 -41.00
CA VAL A 375 5.88 14.62 -41.30
C VAL A 375 4.56 13.87 -41.50
N ARG A 376 4.49 13.02 -42.53
CA ARG A 376 3.36 12.11 -42.76
C ARG A 376 3.25 11.17 -41.55
N PHE A 377 2.09 11.18 -40.89
CA PHE A 377 1.87 10.34 -39.70
C PHE A 377 1.80 8.87 -40.10
N ILE A 378 2.66 8.04 -39.51
CA ILE A 378 2.66 6.58 -39.66
C ILE A 378 2.21 6.00 -38.32
N PRO A 379 1.12 5.21 -38.26
CA PRO A 379 0.56 4.68 -37.02
C PRO A 379 1.33 3.45 -36.48
N ILE A 380 2.64 3.39 -36.73
CA ILE A 380 3.53 2.29 -36.36
C ILE A 380 4.65 2.86 -35.49
N MET A 381 4.90 2.21 -34.35
CA MET A 381 5.92 2.60 -33.38
C MET A 381 6.91 1.45 -33.16
N PRO A 382 8.21 1.61 -33.49
CA PRO A 382 9.22 0.65 -33.05
C PRO A 382 9.39 0.74 -31.53
N SER A 383 9.40 -0.41 -30.84
CA SER A 383 9.77 -0.49 -29.42
C SER A 383 11.29 -0.48 -29.27
N THR A 384 11.81 0.44 -28.45
CA THR A 384 13.25 0.54 -28.18
C THR A 384 13.85 -0.70 -27.54
N LEU A 385 13.05 -1.61 -26.99
CA LEU A 385 13.52 -2.89 -26.44
C LEU A 385 14.20 -3.80 -27.49
N CYS A 386 13.95 -3.57 -28.77
CA CYS A 386 14.48 -4.40 -29.86
C CYS A 386 15.57 -3.72 -30.69
N PHE A 387 15.95 -2.48 -30.38
CA PHE A 387 16.92 -1.70 -31.15
C PHE A 387 18.03 -1.16 -30.26
N ASP A 388 19.25 -1.05 -30.81
CA ASP A 388 20.33 -0.34 -30.12
C ASP A 388 20.14 1.17 -30.29
N MET A 389 19.54 1.80 -29.27
CA MET A 389 19.28 3.23 -29.27
C MET A 389 20.54 4.08 -29.12
N LYS A 390 21.71 3.48 -28.82
CA LYS A 390 23.00 4.20 -28.78
C LYS A 390 23.64 4.34 -30.16
N SER A 391 23.20 3.54 -31.13
CA SER A 391 23.66 3.61 -32.52
C SER A 391 22.96 4.76 -33.27
N PRO A 392 23.70 5.71 -33.86
CA PRO A 392 23.14 6.74 -34.74
C PRO A 392 22.40 6.16 -35.96
N GLU A 393 22.83 4.98 -36.43
CA GLU A 393 22.25 4.25 -37.56
C GLU A 393 20.79 3.87 -37.29
N THR A 394 20.44 3.51 -36.06
CA THR A 394 19.05 3.23 -35.64
C THR A 394 18.12 4.40 -35.96
N TYR A 395 18.53 5.63 -35.64
CA TYR A 395 17.71 6.82 -35.93
C TYR A 395 17.62 7.13 -37.43
N SER A 396 18.69 6.87 -38.19
CA SER A 396 18.68 6.98 -39.65
C SER A 396 17.73 5.97 -40.29
N MET A 397 17.75 4.73 -39.81
CA MET A 397 16.85 3.66 -40.23
C MET A 397 15.39 4.02 -39.93
N PHE A 398 15.09 4.51 -38.72
CA PHE A 398 13.75 4.96 -38.35
C PHE A 398 13.26 6.10 -39.25
N ARG A 399 14.13 7.08 -39.57
CA ARG A 399 13.81 8.15 -40.52
C ARG A 399 13.53 7.60 -41.93
N ALA A 400 14.33 6.65 -42.41
CA ALA A 400 14.13 6.02 -43.71
C ALA A 400 12.80 5.26 -43.81
N GLY A 401 12.38 4.60 -42.72
CA GLY A 401 11.06 3.96 -42.61
C GLY A 401 9.90 4.92 -42.34
N GLY A 402 10.13 6.24 -42.28
CA GLY A 402 9.10 7.26 -42.04
C GLY A 402 8.56 7.29 -40.61
N ILE A 403 9.25 6.69 -39.65
CA ILE A 403 8.82 6.63 -38.26
C ILE A 403 8.77 8.04 -37.65
N SER A 404 7.60 8.41 -37.15
CA SER A 404 7.33 9.69 -36.50
C SER A 404 7.03 9.56 -35.00
N MET A 405 6.84 8.34 -34.51
CA MET A 405 6.63 8.01 -33.11
C MET A 405 7.54 6.85 -32.70
N ILE A 406 8.19 6.94 -31.54
CA ILE A 406 9.04 5.87 -31.00
C ILE A 406 8.44 5.43 -29.66
N HIS A 407 8.25 4.13 -29.50
CA HIS A 407 7.71 3.55 -28.28
C HIS A 407 8.86 3.19 -27.33
N VAL A 408 8.80 3.69 -26.10
CA VAL A 408 9.84 3.50 -25.07
C VAL A 408 9.21 2.86 -23.84
N ASP A 409 9.67 1.67 -23.50
CA ASP A 409 9.30 0.95 -22.29
C ASP A 409 10.20 1.35 -21.12
N ILE A 410 9.61 1.60 -19.95
CA ILE A 410 10.34 1.83 -18.70
C ILE A 410 9.83 0.86 -17.64
N MET A 411 10.75 0.05 -17.11
CA MET A 411 10.48 -1.02 -16.15
C MET A 411 11.33 -0.80 -14.89
N ASP A 412 10.72 -0.93 -13.71
CA ASP A 412 11.36 -0.58 -12.43
C ASP A 412 11.81 -1.77 -11.58
N GLY A 413 11.60 -3.01 -12.02
CA GLY A 413 11.91 -4.21 -11.24
C GLY A 413 10.91 -4.52 -10.13
N LEU A 414 9.88 -3.67 -9.93
CA LEU A 414 8.84 -3.84 -8.91
C LEU A 414 7.52 -4.26 -9.54
N TYR A 415 7.09 -3.57 -10.60
CA TYR A 415 5.87 -3.93 -11.32
C TYR A 415 6.08 -5.12 -12.26
N VAL A 416 7.25 -5.20 -12.88
CA VAL A 416 7.74 -6.37 -13.62
C VAL A 416 9.13 -6.71 -13.10
N GLU A 417 9.52 -7.98 -13.12
CA GLU A 417 10.82 -8.43 -12.56
C GLU A 417 12.04 -7.78 -13.26
N ASN A 418 11.89 -7.43 -14.54
CA ASN A 418 12.96 -6.83 -15.32
C ASN A 418 13.17 -5.35 -14.99
N ILE A 419 14.43 -4.94 -14.84
CA ILE A 419 14.83 -3.53 -14.79
C ILE A 419 15.41 -3.18 -16.16
N ARG A 420 14.64 -2.47 -16.97
CA ARG A 420 15.02 -2.12 -18.33
C ARG A 420 14.33 -0.83 -18.78
N GLY A 421 15.01 -0.07 -19.63
CA GLY A 421 14.57 1.28 -19.91
C GLY A 421 14.80 2.20 -18.71
N GLY A 422 14.58 3.49 -18.90
CA GLY A 422 14.69 4.45 -17.82
C GLY A 422 14.82 5.88 -18.28
N ILE A 423 14.72 6.79 -17.32
CA ILE A 423 14.80 8.23 -17.55
C ILE A 423 16.12 8.66 -18.23
N PRO A 424 17.31 8.13 -17.88
CA PRO A 424 18.55 8.47 -18.57
C PRO A 424 18.53 8.09 -20.05
N GLU A 425 18.01 6.90 -20.38
CA GLU A 425 17.88 6.42 -21.75
C GLU A 425 16.85 7.26 -22.53
N LEU A 426 15.69 7.56 -21.93
CA LEU A 426 14.69 8.43 -22.54
C LEU A 426 15.26 9.82 -22.89
N LYS A 427 16.06 10.41 -21.99
CA LYS A 427 16.77 11.68 -22.24
C LYS A 427 17.77 11.55 -23.40
N TYR A 428 18.51 10.45 -23.44
CA TYR A 428 19.44 10.16 -24.52
C TYR A 428 18.69 10.08 -25.86
N ILE A 429 17.61 9.30 -25.94
CA ILE A 429 16.78 9.16 -27.14
C ILE A 429 16.26 10.53 -27.58
N ARG A 430 15.68 11.31 -26.65
CA ARG A 430 15.17 12.67 -26.93
C ARG A 430 16.25 13.59 -27.52
N ALA A 431 17.49 13.51 -27.06
CA ALA A 431 18.58 14.33 -27.61
C ALA A 431 18.89 14.01 -29.08
N HIS A 432 18.59 12.79 -29.54
CA HIS A 432 18.94 12.29 -30.88
C HIS A 432 17.76 12.23 -31.85
N THR A 433 16.53 12.53 -31.40
CA THR A 433 15.34 12.49 -32.26
C THR A 433 14.30 13.58 -31.96
N GLY A 434 13.71 14.10 -33.04
CA GLY A 434 12.52 14.95 -32.99
C GLY A 434 11.20 14.17 -33.00
N ALA A 435 11.26 12.83 -33.08
CA ALA A 435 10.07 11.98 -33.08
C ALA A 435 9.25 12.16 -31.79
N HIS A 436 7.96 11.87 -31.89
CA HIS A 436 7.06 11.83 -30.75
C HIS A 436 7.40 10.62 -29.89
N LEU A 437 7.75 10.84 -28.62
CA LEU A 437 8.12 9.78 -27.70
C LEU A 437 6.88 9.30 -26.95
N HIS A 438 6.52 8.05 -27.23
CA HIS A 438 5.41 7.33 -26.64
C HIS A 438 5.96 6.43 -25.54
N VAL A 439 5.72 6.75 -24.27
CA VAL A 439 6.36 6.08 -23.13
C VAL A 439 5.36 5.20 -22.39
N HIS A 440 5.65 3.90 -22.26
CA HIS A 440 4.89 3.00 -21.40
C HIS A 440 5.62 2.78 -20.07
N LEU A 441 4.96 3.15 -18.99
CA LEU A 441 5.45 3.00 -17.62
C LEU A 441 4.93 1.68 -17.02
N MET A 442 5.78 0.66 -17.04
CA MET A 442 5.61 -0.61 -16.34
C MET A 442 6.23 -0.49 -14.95
N THR A 443 5.63 0.36 -14.10
CA THR A 443 6.23 0.79 -12.82
C THR A 443 5.21 0.85 -11.69
N GLU A 444 5.61 0.51 -10.47
CA GLU A 444 4.74 0.44 -9.28
C GLU A 444 4.20 1.80 -8.84
N SER A 445 4.94 2.89 -9.11
CA SER A 445 4.59 4.28 -8.77
C SER A 445 4.54 5.18 -10.01
N PRO A 446 3.55 5.02 -10.90
CA PRO A 446 3.51 5.65 -12.22
C PRO A 446 3.45 7.18 -12.20
N ASP A 447 2.94 7.81 -11.13
CA ASP A 447 2.89 9.27 -10.98
C ASP A 447 4.30 9.88 -10.89
N VAL A 448 5.20 9.20 -10.16
CA VAL A 448 6.61 9.61 -10.01
C VAL A 448 7.33 9.49 -11.35
N TRP A 449 7.21 8.33 -11.99
CA TRP A 449 7.84 8.06 -13.27
C TRP A 449 7.29 8.94 -14.39
N ALA A 450 6.01 9.27 -14.37
CA ALA A 450 5.39 10.19 -15.33
C ALA A 450 6.01 11.58 -15.26
N ALA A 451 6.23 12.14 -14.06
CA ALA A 451 6.87 13.45 -13.90
C ALA A 451 8.28 13.49 -14.51
N ASP A 452 9.09 12.46 -14.22
CA ASP A 452 10.44 12.37 -14.77
C ASP A 452 10.43 12.12 -16.29
N ALA A 453 9.49 11.33 -16.80
CA ALA A 453 9.32 11.09 -18.23
C ALA A 453 8.95 12.38 -18.98
N ILE A 454 8.05 13.21 -18.42
CA ILE A 454 7.70 14.53 -18.97
C ILE A 454 8.94 15.41 -19.05
N ALA A 455 9.73 15.47 -17.99
CA ALA A 455 10.96 16.26 -17.94
C ALA A 455 12.03 15.73 -18.91
N ALA A 456 12.05 14.43 -19.17
CA ALA A 456 12.90 13.80 -20.18
C ALA A 456 12.39 13.98 -21.62
N GLY A 457 11.21 14.58 -21.79
CA GLY A 457 10.65 14.94 -23.08
C GLY A 457 9.66 13.91 -23.64
N ALA A 458 9.02 13.08 -22.82
CA ALA A 458 7.91 12.25 -23.26
C ALA A 458 6.74 13.08 -23.80
N ASN A 459 6.05 12.58 -24.83
CA ASN A 459 4.90 13.25 -25.43
C ASN A 459 3.57 12.56 -25.09
N THR A 460 3.53 11.23 -25.17
CA THR A 460 2.44 10.38 -24.65
C THR A 460 3.02 9.53 -23.53
N ILE A 461 2.27 9.40 -22.44
CA ILE A 461 2.65 8.55 -21.31
C ILE A 461 1.49 7.62 -20.99
N ILE A 462 1.77 6.32 -21.03
CA ILE A 462 0.84 5.23 -20.76
C ILE A 462 1.20 4.61 -19.42
N VAL A 463 0.25 4.53 -18.49
CA VAL A 463 0.45 3.94 -17.16
C VAL A 463 -0.26 2.59 -17.06
N SER A 464 0.36 1.60 -16.44
CA SER A 464 -0.27 0.29 -16.26
C SER A 464 -1.43 0.34 -15.27
N THR A 465 -2.58 -0.28 -15.60
CA THR A 465 -3.80 -0.22 -14.77
C THR A 465 -3.71 -0.94 -13.43
N ASN A 466 -2.80 -1.91 -13.31
CA ASN A 466 -2.67 -2.76 -12.11
C ASN A 466 -1.67 -2.15 -11.10
N THR A 467 -1.67 -0.83 -10.93
CA THR A 467 -0.74 -0.10 -10.06
C THR A 467 -1.46 0.94 -9.20
N SER A 468 -0.88 1.30 -8.06
CA SER A 468 -1.41 2.39 -7.25
C SER A 468 -1.13 3.75 -7.92
N GLY A 469 -2.00 4.75 -7.72
CA GLY A 469 -1.72 6.12 -8.19
C GLY A 469 -2.02 6.41 -9.68
N VAL A 470 -2.65 5.50 -10.43
CA VAL A 470 -3.03 5.69 -11.85
C VAL A 470 -3.75 7.03 -12.10
N ARG A 471 -4.80 7.37 -11.33
CA ARG A 471 -5.54 8.63 -11.52
C ARG A 471 -4.68 9.86 -11.27
N ALA A 472 -3.78 9.81 -10.27
CA ALA A 472 -2.87 10.90 -9.97
C ALA A 472 -1.89 11.12 -11.13
N ALA A 473 -1.33 10.03 -11.67
CA ALA A 473 -0.47 10.07 -12.84
C ALA A 473 -1.20 10.67 -14.05
N LEU A 474 -2.42 10.21 -14.36
CA LEU A 474 -3.22 10.73 -15.48
C LEU A 474 -3.48 12.23 -15.37
N ARG A 475 -3.85 12.72 -14.17
CA ARG A 475 -4.05 14.16 -13.92
C ARG A 475 -2.75 14.95 -14.10
N LEU A 476 -1.63 14.44 -13.58
CA LEU A 476 -0.31 15.06 -13.70
C LEU A 476 0.13 15.18 -15.16
N ILE A 477 -0.03 14.11 -15.95
CA ILE A 477 0.35 14.06 -17.37
C ILE A 477 -0.47 15.08 -18.16
N ARG A 478 -1.79 15.10 -18.00
CA ARG A 478 -2.67 16.06 -18.69
C ARG A 478 -2.41 17.49 -18.25
N GLY A 479 -2.20 17.72 -16.95
CA GLY A 479 -1.86 19.04 -16.39
C GLY A 479 -0.57 19.62 -16.97
N ALA A 480 0.38 18.76 -17.37
CA ALA A 480 1.59 19.14 -18.07
C ALA A 480 1.43 19.31 -19.59
N GLY A 481 0.20 19.26 -20.11
CA GLY A 481 -0.10 19.39 -21.54
C GLY A 481 0.36 18.19 -22.39
N ARG A 482 0.53 17.01 -21.78
CA ARG A 482 0.90 15.77 -22.46
C ARG A 482 -0.29 14.83 -22.62
N ARG A 483 -0.19 13.87 -23.54
CA ARG A 483 -1.24 12.85 -23.74
C ARG A 483 -1.09 11.77 -22.67
N ALA A 484 -2.18 11.48 -21.96
CA ALA A 484 -2.22 10.49 -20.89
C ALA A 484 -3.03 9.27 -21.30
N GLY A 485 -2.50 8.07 -21.10
CA GLY A 485 -3.23 6.85 -21.38
C GLY A 485 -2.95 5.75 -20.37
N VAL A 486 -3.61 4.61 -20.57
CA VAL A 486 -3.48 3.45 -19.68
C VAL A 486 -3.22 2.18 -20.47
N ALA A 487 -2.39 1.29 -19.94
CA ALA A 487 -2.14 -0.03 -20.48
C ALA A 487 -2.96 -1.09 -19.75
N LEU A 488 -3.68 -1.90 -20.51
CA LEU A 488 -4.49 -3.01 -20.03
C LEU A 488 -3.82 -4.33 -20.38
N ASN A 489 -3.52 -5.14 -19.36
CA ASN A 489 -2.87 -6.44 -19.53
C ASN A 489 -3.80 -7.51 -20.13
N PRO A 490 -3.26 -8.63 -20.65
CA PRO A 490 -4.06 -9.72 -21.22
C PRO A 490 -5.08 -10.33 -20.25
N GLU A 491 -4.79 -10.41 -18.96
CA GLU A 491 -5.66 -10.95 -17.92
C GLU A 491 -6.74 -9.95 -17.45
N SER A 492 -6.50 -8.65 -17.64
CA SER A 492 -7.37 -7.60 -17.10
C SER A 492 -8.63 -7.37 -17.95
N SER A 493 -9.80 -7.27 -17.31
CA SER A 493 -11.06 -6.96 -18.00
C SER A 493 -11.11 -5.49 -18.47
N VAL A 494 -11.69 -5.23 -19.64
CA VAL A 494 -11.95 -3.85 -20.14
C VAL A 494 -12.87 -3.04 -19.22
N GLU A 495 -13.65 -3.72 -18.40
CA GLU A 495 -14.60 -3.13 -17.45
C GLU A 495 -13.92 -2.19 -16.44
N ILE A 496 -12.68 -2.49 -16.06
CA ILE A 496 -11.91 -1.67 -15.10
C ILE A 496 -11.68 -0.25 -15.61
N LEU A 497 -11.76 -0.04 -16.92
CA LEU A 497 -11.50 1.25 -17.57
C LEU A 497 -12.72 2.18 -17.53
N LYS A 498 -13.94 1.65 -17.35
CA LYS A 498 -15.18 2.44 -17.39
C LYS A 498 -15.11 3.75 -16.59
N PRO A 499 -14.54 3.78 -15.37
CA PRO A 499 -14.47 5.01 -14.57
C PRO A 499 -13.47 6.07 -15.05
N ILE A 500 -12.66 5.79 -16.08
CA ILE A 500 -11.58 6.67 -16.56
C ILE A 500 -11.56 6.90 -18.08
N LEU A 501 -12.38 6.18 -18.88
CA LEU A 501 -12.36 6.28 -20.35
C LEU A 501 -12.59 7.71 -20.90
N ARG A 502 -13.22 8.60 -20.13
CA ARG A 502 -13.42 10.02 -20.51
C ARG A 502 -12.20 10.90 -20.23
N ASP A 503 -11.31 10.45 -19.34
CA ASP A 503 -10.21 11.24 -18.80
C ASP A 503 -8.85 10.86 -19.42
N ILE A 504 -8.86 9.99 -20.43
CA ILE A 504 -7.65 9.48 -21.10
C ILE A 504 -7.66 9.77 -22.60
N ASP A 505 -6.48 9.90 -23.16
CA ASP A 505 -6.22 10.15 -24.57
C ASP A 505 -5.85 8.87 -25.33
N GLU A 506 -5.55 7.78 -24.62
CA GLU A 506 -5.15 6.51 -25.22
C GLU A 506 -5.38 5.31 -24.28
N VAL A 507 -5.83 4.19 -24.84
CA VAL A 507 -5.88 2.87 -24.19
C VAL A 507 -4.96 1.94 -24.96
N MET A 508 -3.93 1.44 -24.31
CA MET A 508 -3.04 0.42 -24.85
C MET A 508 -3.50 -0.96 -24.42
N ILE A 509 -3.64 -1.87 -25.37
CA ILE A 509 -3.90 -3.28 -25.13
C ILE A 509 -2.59 -4.05 -25.23
N MET A 510 -2.16 -4.62 -24.11
CA MET A 510 -1.08 -5.60 -24.10
C MET A 510 -1.65 -6.94 -24.58
N THR A 511 -1.01 -7.55 -25.57
CA THR A 511 -1.36 -8.88 -26.10
C THR A 511 -0.37 -9.96 -25.66
N VAL A 512 0.57 -9.58 -24.79
CA VAL A 512 1.57 -10.45 -24.18
C VAL A 512 1.76 -10.03 -22.73
N THR A 513 2.37 -10.89 -21.93
CA THR A 513 2.71 -10.54 -20.54
C THR A 513 3.74 -9.40 -20.55
N PRO A 514 3.51 -8.29 -19.82
CA PRO A 514 4.46 -7.19 -19.75
C PRO A 514 5.85 -7.63 -19.28
N GLY A 515 6.89 -6.94 -19.74
CA GLY A 515 8.26 -7.09 -19.23
C GLY A 515 9.24 -7.81 -20.16
N ALA A 516 8.82 -8.44 -21.26
CA ALA A 516 9.74 -9.12 -22.19
C ALA A 516 9.40 -8.88 -23.68
N ALA A 517 10.43 -8.77 -24.51
CA ALA A 517 10.30 -8.62 -25.96
C ALA A 517 10.26 -9.98 -26.68
N GLY A 518 9.64 -10.04 -27.86
CA GLY A 518 9.69 -11.20 -28.75
C GLY A 518 8.67 -12.31 -28.48
N GLN A 519 7.67 -12.04 -27.64
CA GLN A 519 6.56 -12.96 -27.33
C GLN A 519 5.54 -13.05 -28.48
N GLU A 520 4.81 -14.17 -28.57
CA GLU A 520 3.76 -14.41 -29.56
C GLU A 520 2.46 -13.68 -29.23
N PHE A 521 1.73 -13.25 -30.26
CA PHE A 521 0.49 -12.48 -30.13
C PHE A 521 -0.65 -13.32 -29.51
N ASN A 522 -1.27 -12.84 -28.43
CA ASN A 522 -2.46 -13.46 -27.87
C ASN A 522 -3.74 -13.00 -28.58
N GLU A 523 -4.27 -13.85 -29.47
CA GLU A 523 -5.50 -13.61 -30.25
C GLU A 523 -6.74 -13.29 -29.39
N SER A 524 -6.81 -13.79 -28.14
CA SER A 524 -7.94 -13.50 -27.25
C SER A 524 -8.08 -12.01 -26.91
N CYS A 525 -7.01 -11.22 -27.09
CA CYS A 525 -7.02 -9.78 -26.84
C CYS A 525 -7.74 -8.97 -27.93
N LEU A 526 -7.96 -9.53 -29.14
CA LEU A 526 -8.68 -8.84 -30.23
C LEU A 526 -10.10 -8.41 -29.82
N HIS A 527 -10.75 -9.24 -28.99
CA HIS A 527 -12.09 -8.93 -28.48
C HIS A 527 -12.10 -7.63 -27.64
N LYS A 528 -11.04 -7.36 -26.87
CA LYS A 528 -10.90 -6.13 -26.06
C LYS A 528 -10.81 -4.89 -26.94
N ILE A 529 -10.04 -4.97 -28.03
CA ILE A 529 -9.93 -3.90 -29.04
C ILE A 529 -11.32 -3.60 -29.63
N SER A 530 -12.04 -4.66 -30.02
CA SER A 530 -13.39 -4.54 -30.60
C SER A 530 -14.39 -3.90 -29.62
N ILE A 531 -14.38 -4.31 -28.34
CA ILE A 531 -15.23 -3.70 -27.31
C ILE A 531 -14.90 -2.23 -27.12
N LEU A 532 -13.62 -1.88 -27.03
CA LEU A 532 -13.20 -0.49 -26.84
C LEU A 532 -13.52 0.38 -28.06
N ALA A 533 -13.40 -0.15 -29.27
CA ALA A 533 -13.77 0.54 -30.49
C ALA A 533 -15.29 0.80 -30.54
N ALA A 534 -16.11 -0.20 -30.20
CA ALA A 534 -17.56 -0.07 -30.10
C ALA A 534 -17.97 0.92 -28.99
N THR A 535 -17.33 0.85 -27.83
CA THR A 535 -17.56 1.73 -26.68
C THR A 535 -17.23 3.18 -27.03
N ARG A 536 -16.07 3.40 -27.67
CA ARG A 536 -15.64 4.71 -28.17
C ARG A 536 -16.68 5.32 -29.09
N LYS A 537 -17.18 4.54 -30.06
CA LYS A 537 -18.21 4.97 -31.02
C LYS A 537 -19.54 5.25 -30.32
N LYS A 538 -20.00 4.34 -29.45
CA LYS A 538 -21.29 4.45 -28.75
C LYS A 538 -21.39 5.70 -27.88
N TYR A 539 -20.30 6.09 -27.23
CA TYR A 539 -20.28 7.21 -26.28
C TYR A 539 -19.58 8.47 -26.79
N GLY A 540 -19.16 8.50 -28.07
CA GLY A 540 -18.48 9.67 -28.67
C GLY A 540 -17.14 10.01 -28.01
N LEU A 541 -16.41 9.01 -27.53
CA LEU A 541 -15.13 9.19 -26.85
C LEU A 541 -13.99 9.41 -27.86
N LYS A 542 -12.89 10.01 -27.40
CA LYS A 542 -11.79 10.46 -28.28
C LYS A 542 -10.45 9.77 -28.04
N TYR A 543 -10.37 8.81 -27.12
CA TYR A 543 -9.13 8.07 -26.89
C TYR A 543 -8.71 7.28 -28.13
N LEU A 544 -7.40 7.14 -28.34
CA LEU A 544 -6.85 6.18 -29.30
C LEU A 544 -6.76 4.78 -28.68
N ILE A 545 -6.75 3.75 -29.51
CA ILE A 545 -6.51 2.36 -29.12
C ILE A 545 -5.16 1.95 -29.71
N SER A 546 -4.16 1.71 -28.85
CA SER A 546 -2.87 1.16 -29.25
C SER A 546 -2.76 -0.31 -28.87
N VAL A 547 -1.93 -1.06 -29.59
CA VAL A 547 -1.69 -2.49 -29.32
C VAL A 547 -0.19 -2.74 -29.23
N ASP A 548 0.22 -3.42 -28.16
CA ASP A 548 1.61 -3.83 -27.93
C ASP A 548 1.71 -5.33 -27.60
N GLY A 549 2.72 -5.98 -28.17
CA GLY A 549 2.94 -7.43 -28.12
C GLY A 549 2.68 -8.13 -29.47
N GLY A 550 3.63 -8.93 -29.94
CA GLY A 550 3.42 -9.87 -31.05
C GLY A 550 3.02 -9.29 -32.42
N ILE A 551 3.19 -7.99 -32.68
CA ILE A 551 2.76 -7.36 -33.94
C ILE A 551 3.69 -7.70 -35.12
N ASN A 552 3.11 -8.33 -36.14
CA ASN A 552 3.70 -8.65 -37.45
C ASN A 552 2.68 -8.31 -38.58
N ALA A 553 3.02 -8.59 -39.84
CA ALA A 553 2.15 -8.26 -40.98
C ALA A 553 0.73 -8.88 -40.89
N GLU A 554 0.59 -10.09 -40.35
CA GLU A 554 -0.69 -10.76 -40.19
C GLU A 554 -1.48 -10.18 -39.00
N THR A 555 -0.85 -10.11 -37.82
CA THR A 555 -1.52 -9.66 -36.59
C THR A 555 -1.84 -8.17 -36.61
N ALA A 556 -1.06 -7.37 -37.34
CA ALA A 556 -1.37 -5.96 -37.59
C ALA A 556 -2.72 -5.80 -38.28
N GLN A 557 -3.00 -6.59 -39.33
CA GLN A 557 -4.27 -6.52 -40.05
C GLN A 557 -5.45 -6.91 -39.15
N LYS A 558 -5.30 -7.96 -38.32
CA LYS A 558 -6.31 -8.34 -37.32
C LYS A 558 -6.60 -7.21 -36.33
N CYS A 559 -5.56 -6.53 -35.84
CA CYS A 559 -5.71 -5.39 -34.93
C CYS A 559 -6.42 -4.21 -35.60
N TRP A 560 -6.11 -3.93 -36.86
CA TRP A 560 -6.79 -2.91 -37.65
C TRP A 560 -8.27 -3.20 -37.85
N ASP A 561 -8.59 -4.43 -38.20
CA ASP A 561 -9.98 -4.88 -38.39
C ASP A 561 -10.77 -4.82 -37.07
N ALA A 562 -10.11 -5.11 -35.94
CA ALA A 562 -10.70 -4.98 -34.60
C ALA A 562 -10.86 -3.52 -34.13
N GLY A 563 -10.26 -2.55 -34.82
CA GLY A 563 -10.44 -1.12 -34.56
C GLY A 563 -9.31 -0.42 -33.80
N ALA A 564 -8.10 -0.99 -33.79
CA ALA A 564 -6.90 -0.29 -33.29
C ALA A 564 -6.55 0.93 -34.15
N ASP A 565 -5.89 1.93 -33.57
CA ASP A 565 -5.43 3.15 -34.27
C ASP A 565 -3.91 3.22 -34.38
N LEU A 566 -3.18 2.57 -33.46
CA LEU A 566 -1.72 2.55 -33.39
C LEU A 566 -1.21 1.15 -33.06
N LEU A 567 -0.04 0.78 -33.60
CA LEU A 567 0.62 -0.48 -33.30
C LEU A 567 2.07 -0.27 -32.83
N VAL A 568 2.46 -1.00 -31.79
CA VAL A 568 3.84 -1.14 -31.35
C VAL A 568 4.40 -2.43 -31.93
N SER A 569 5.50 -2.35 -32.68
CA SER A 569 6.18 -3.53 -33.25
C SER A 569 7.69 -3.44 -33.03
N GLY A 570 8.24 -4.32 -32.20
CA GLY A 570 9.67 -4.38 -31.91
C GLY A 570 10.39 -5.44 -32.72
N SER A 571 10.19 -6.71 -32.34
CA SER A 571 10.96 -7.86 -32.84
C SER A 571 10.80 -8.11 -34.34
N TYR A 572 9.59 -7.89 -34.89
CA TYR A 572 9.33 -8.04 -36.32
C TYR A 572 10.13 -7.03 -37.14
N LEU A 573 10.09 -5.75 -36.75
CA LEU A 573 10.85 -4.69 -37.42
C LEU A 573 12.37 -4.88 -37.26
N ALA A 574 12.83 -5.28 -36.07
CA ALA A 574 14.25 -5.47 -35.80
C ALA A 574 14.88 -6.66 -36.55
N ARG A 575 14.09 -7.68 -36.89
CA ARG A 575 14.55 -8.86 -37.66
C ARG A 575 14.48 -8.64 -39.18
N SER A 576 13.88 -7.54 -39.66
CA SER A 576 13.76 -7.29 -41.09
C SER A 576 15.09 -6.91 -41.72
N ALA A 577 15.39 -7.47 -42.89
CA ALA A 577 16.51 -7.02 -43.72
C ALA A 577 16.25 -5.66 -44.39
N ASP A 578 14.97 -5.28 -44.57
CA ASP A 578 14.54 -4.00 -45.11
C ASP A 578 13.50 -3.37 -44.17
N PHE A 579 13.95 -2.39 -43.39
CA PHE A 579 13.12 -1.73 -42.39
C PHE A 579 11.94 -0.94 -43.02
N PRO A 580 12.13 -0.09 -44.05
CA PRO A 580 11.01 0.54 -44.76
C PRO A 580 9.94 -0.44 -45.28
N LEU A 581 10.33 -1.55 -45.91
CA LEU A 581 9.36 -2.54 -46.40
C LEU A 581 8.60 -3.22 -45.24
N ALA A 582 9.28 -3.51 -44.13
CA ALA A 582 8.62 -4.07 -42.95
C ALA A 582 7.66 -3.07 -42.28
N VAL A 583 7.97 -1.78 -42.26
CA VAL A 583 7.01 -0.76 -41.79
C VAL A 583 5.79 -0.73 -42.71
N GLN A 584 6.01 -0.80 -44.04
CA GLN A 584 4.92 -0.78 -45.02
C GLN A 584 3.99 -2.00 -44.89
N SER A 585 4.52 -3.19 -44.59
CA SER A 585 3.71 -4.41 -44.42
C SER A 585 2.79 -4.38 -43.20
N LEU A 586 3.03 -3.49 -42.23
CA LEU A 586 2.19 -3.31 -41.04
C LEU A 586 1.05 -2.29 -41.25
N LEU A 587 1.08 -1.52 -42.33
CA LEU A 587 0.06 -0.52 -42.61
C LEU A 587 -1.27 -1.18 -43.00
N ARG A 588 -2.38 -0.48 -42.72
CA ARG A 588 -3.71 -0.92 -43.12
C ARG A 588 -3.74 -1.22 -44.61
N THR A 589 -4.10 -2.45 -44.97
CA THR A 589 -4.42 -2.78 -46.36
C THR A 589 -5.68 -2.00 -46.74
N PRO A 590 -5.71 -1.32 -47.91
CA PRO A 590 -6.94 -0.72 -48.40
C PRO A 590 -7.99 -1.82 -48.55
N THR A 591 -9.07 -1.76 -47.79
CA THR A 591 -10.24 -2.59 -48.05
C THR A 591 -10.74 -2.22 -49.43
N SER A 592 -10.63 -3.15 -50.38
CA SER A 592 -11.36 -3.04 -51.64
C SER A 592 -12.84 -2.87 -51.27
N ASN A 593 -13.42 -1.72 -51.64
CA ASN A 593 -14.85 -1.50 -51.54
C ASN A 593 -15.54 -2.62 -52.33
N LYS A 594 -15.99 -3.67 -51.65
CA LYS A 594 -17.10 -4.47 -52.14
C LYS A 594 -18.35 -3.63 -51.92
N THR A 595 -18.67 -2.85 -52.94
CA THR A 595 -20.02 -2.36 -53.19
C THR A 595 -20.99 -3.53 -53.05
N LYS A 596 -21.87 -3.45 -52.05
CA LYS A 596 -23.27 -3.88 -52.15
C LYS A 596 -24.08 -3.22 -51.03
#